data_AF-A0A1F9W7T3-F1
#
_entry.id   AF-A0A1F9W7T3-F1
#
_cell.length_a   1.000
_cell.length_b   1.000
_cell.length_c   1.000
_cell.angle_alpha   90.00
_cell.angle_beta   90.00
_cell.angle_gamma   90.00
#
_symmetry.space_group_name_H-M   'P 1'
#
loop_
_entity.id
_entity.type
_entity.pdbx_description
1 polymer ?
#
loop_
_entity_poly.entity_id
_entity_poly.type
_entity_poly.pdbx_seq_one_letter_code
_entity_poly.pdbx_strand_id
1 'polypeptide(L)'
;MGIWSNAFKLPEHAEVNDQERALLLALAQKVRGRNMALAVSLAMESSRPLHNLGAQALVFLMPLLSQVFGIEEAEKAVKLLENPKAVDFFLKELNAASPNGANHVK
;
A
#
# COMPACT_ATOMS: atom_id res chain seq x y z
N MET A 1 -23.13 8.24 31.12
CA MET A 1 -22.25 8.79 30.06
C MET A 1 -22.34 7.89 28.83
N GLY A 2 -23.25 8.14 27.87
CA GLY A 2 -23.68 7.08 26.92
C GLY A 2 -23.58 7.36 25.42
N ILE A 3 -23.38 8.60 24.97
CA ILE A 3 -23.36 8.94 23.52
C ILE A 3 -21.96 9.19 22.96
N TRP A 4 -20.99 9.48 23.82
CA TRP A 4 -19.62 9.84 23.44
C TRP A 4 -18.70 8.63 23.22
N SER A 5 -19.08 7.45 23.73
CA SER A 5 -18.27 6.23 23.65
C SER A 5 -18.11 5.66 22.23
N ASN A 6 -18.98 6.05 21.29
CA ASN A 6 -18.88 5.68 19.88
C ASN A 6 -18.33 6.80 18.99
N ALA A 7 -18.28 8.05 19.46
CA ALA A 7 -17.83 9.21 18.66
C ALA A 7 -16.32 9.19 18.37
N PHE A 8 -15.54 8.43 19.15
CA PHE A 8 -14.08 8.31 19.01
C PHE A 8 -13.63 6.92 18.56
N LYS A 9 -14.54 6.03 18.19
CA LYS A 9 -14.16 4.71 17.66
C LYS A 9 -13.66 4.89 16.23
N LEU A 10 -12.36 4.76 16.05
CA LEU A 10 -11.77 4.66 14.71
C LEU A 10 -12.26 3.36 14.06
N PRO A 11 -12.61 3.37 12.77
CA PRO A 11 -12.95 2.14 12.05
C PRO A 11 -11.76 1.19 12.15
N GLU A 12 -12.03 -0.04 12.61
CA GLU A 12 -11.00 -1.06 12.70
C GLU A 12 -10.77 -1.65 11.30
N HIS A 13 -9.56 -1.54 10.79
CA HIS A 13 -9.22 -2.08 9.47
C HIS A 13 -9.01 -3.59 9.56
N ALA A 14 -9.60 -4.32 8.61
CA ALA A 14 -9.47 -5.77 8.51
C ALA A 14 -8.00 -6.20 8.37
N GLU A 15 -7.64 -7.34 8.96
CA GLU A 15 -6.34 -7.96 8.72
C GLU A 15 -6.20 -8.42 7.27
N VAL A 16 -4.97 -8.38 6.75
CA VAL A 16 -4.66 -8.80 5.38
C VAL A 16 -4.59 -10.33 5.31
N ASN A 17 -5.45 -10.95 4.50
CA ASN A 17 -5.50 -12.41 4.34
C ASN A 17 -4.40 -12.93 3.39
N ASP A 18 -4.26 -14.26 3.28
CA ASP A 18 -3.18 -14.87 2.51
C ASP A 18 -3.24 -14.60 1.00
N GLN A 19 -4.44 -14.53 0.43
CA GLN A 19 -4.62 -14.22 -1.00
C GLN A 19 -4.24 -12.77 -1.29
N GLU A 20 -4.63 -11.85 -0.41
CA GLU A 20 -4.27 -10.44 -0.47
C GLU A 20 -2.75 -10.24 -0.31
N ARG A 21 -2.12 -10.96 0.63
CA ARG A 21 -0.65 -10.97 0.79
C ARG A 21 0.05 -11.40 -0.49
N ALA A 22 -0.42 -12.47 -1.13
CA ALA A 22 0.15 -12.94 -2.39
C ALA A 22 0.04 -11.88 -3.51
N LEU A 23 -1.08 -11.17 -3.58
CA LEU A 23 -1.27 -10.08 -4.54
C LEU A 23 -0.31 -8.92 -4.27
N LEU A 24 -0.17 -8.51 -3.01
CA LEU A 24 0.77 -7.44 -2.61
C LEU A 24 2.24 -7.83 -2.85
N LEU A 25 2.59 -9.10 -2.65
CA LEU A 25 3.92 -9.63 -2.97
C LEU A 25 4.21 -9.58 -4.47
N ALA A 26 3.25 -10.01 -5.31
CA ALA A 26 3.37 -9.91 -6.76
C ALA A 26 3.49 -8.43 -7.21
N LEU A 27 2.76 -7.54 -6.53
CA LEU A 27 2.87 -6.09 -6.74
C LEU A 27 4.27 -5.57 -6.41
N ALA A 28 4.81 -5.95 -5.25
CA ALA A 28 6.14 -5.53 -4.81
C ALA A 28 7.23 -6.02 -5.76
N GLN A 29 7.11 -7.26 -6.27
CA GLN A 29 8.03 -7.81 -7.26
C GLN A 29 8.00 -7.03 -8.58
N LYS A 30 6.80 -6.71 -9.09
CA LYS A 30 6.65 -5.95 -10.35
C LYS A 30 7.14 -4.50 -10.25
N VAL A 31 6.97 -3.86 -9.09
CA VAL A 31 7.52 -2.51 -8.83
C VAL A 31 9.04 -2.56 -8.75
N ARG A 32 9.61 -3.56 -8.07
CA ARG A 32 11.07 -3.79 -8.01
C ARG A 32 11.67 -4.08 -9.38
N GLY A 33 11.02 -4.93 -10.19
CA GLY A 33 11.47 -5.25 -11.54
C GLY A 33 11.57 -4.04 -12.48
N ARG A 34 10.93 -2.92 -12.14
CA ARG A 34 11.01 -1.65 -12.87
C ARG A 34 11.92 -0.59 -12.21
N ASN A 35 12.63 -0.93 -11.14
CA ASN A 35 13.43 0.00 -10.34
C ASN A 35 12.62 1.17 -9.75
N MET A 36 11.33 0.96 -9.47
CA MET A 36 10.42 2.00 -8.97
C MET A 36 10.22 1.97 -7.44
N ALA A 37 10.91 1.08 -6.71
CA ALA A 37 10.66 0.86 -5.29
C ALA A 37 10.79 2.12 -4.43
N LEU A 38 11.81 2.94 -4.67
CA LEU A 38 12.04 4.20 -3.93
C LEU A 38 10.97 5.24 -4.24
N ALA A 39 10.63 5.43 -5.52
CA ALA A 39 9.60 6.38 -5.94
C ALA A 39 8.21 6.01 -5.40
N VAL A 40 7.86 4.72 -5.45
CA VAL A 40 6.58 4.22 -4.90
C VAL A 40 6.56 4.36 -3.38
N SER A 41 7.64 3.99 -2.69
CA SER A 41 7.72 4.13 -1.22
C SER A 41 7.55 5.59 -0.79
N LEU A 42 8.26 6.51 -1.46
CA LEU A 42 8.16 7.95 -1.17
C LEU A 42 6.74 8.48 -1.43
N ALA A 43 6.14 8.12 -2.56
CA ALA A 43 4.78 8.53 -2.89
C ALA A 43 3.76 8.02 -1.86
N MET A 44 3.84 6.75 -1.47
CA MET A 44 2.92 6.16 -0.50
C MET A 44 3.14 6.69 0.92
N GLU A 45 4.38 6.94 1.33
CA GLU A 45 4.66 7.53 2.63
C GLU A 45 4.19 8.99 2.69
N SER A 46 4.36 9.75 1.60
CA SER A 46 3.86 11.12 1.48
C SER A 46 2.33 11.23 1.49
N SER A 47 1.61 10.16 1.11
CA SER A 47 0.14 10.12 1.10
C SER A 47 -0.48 9.67 2.42
N ARG A 48 0.31 9.19 3.40
CA ARG A 48 -0.16 8.78 4.74
C ARG A 48 -0.97 9.85 5.51
N PRO A 49 -0.66 11.16 5.46
CA PRO A 49 -1.47 12.19 6.14
C PRO A 49 -2.88 12.32 5.54
N LEU A 50 -3.10 11.80 4.35
CA LEU A 50 -4.31 11.96 3.58
C LEU A 50 -5.18 10.72 3.76
N HIS A 51 -5.73 10.56 4.97
CA HIS A 51 -6.51 9.40 5.43
C HIS A 51 -7.74 9.06 4.56
N ASN A 52 -8.07 9.87 3.54
CA ASN A 52 -9.17 9.68 2.59
C ASN A 52 -8.76 9.78 1.11
N LEU A 53 -7.47 9.91 0.78
CA LEU A 53 -7.00 9.96 -0.62
C LEU A 53 -6.72 8.59 -1.23
N GLY A 54 -6.89 7.49 -0.47
CA GLY A 54 -6.74 6.13 -1.00
C GLY A 54 -7.55 5.93 -2.29
N ALA A 55 -8.85 6.18 -2.26
CA ALA A 55 -9.71 5.95 -3.42
C ALA A 55 -9.39 6.85 -4.65
N GLN A 56 -8.95 8.10 -4.46
CA GLN A 56 -8.71 9.03 -5.58
C GLN A 56 -7.25 9.05 -6.07
N ALA A 57 -6.27 8.92 -5.16
CA ALA A 57 -4.86 8.82 -5.53
C ALA A 57 -4.55 7.48 -6.21
N LEU A 58 -5.26 6.41 -5.82
CA LEU A 58 -5.09 5.11 -6.47
C LEU A 58 -5.76 5.04 -7.84
N VAL A 59 -6.84 5.79 -8.08
CA VAL A 59 -7.37 6.02 -9.44
C VAL A 59 -6.34 6.74 -10.32
N PHE A 60 -5.60 7.70 -9.77
CA PHE A 60 -4.48 8.33 -10.49
C PHE A 60 -3.33 7.36 -10.81
N LEU A 61 -3.10 6.36 -9.95
CA LEU A 61 -2.12 5.29 -10.19
C LEU A 61 -2.64 4.16 -11.09
N MET A 62 -3.95 4.08 -11.33
CA MET A 62 -4.61 3.02 -12.09
C MET A 62 -4.10 2.86 -13.53
N PRO A 63 -3.77 3.92 -14.30
CA PRO A 63 -3.17 3.78 -15.64
C PRO A 63 -1.79 3.12 -15.61
N LEU A 64 -0.99 3.42 -14.57
CA LEU A 64 0.31 2.80 -14.39
C LEU A 64 0.13 1.34 -13.97
N LEU A 65 -0.78 1.09 -13.03
CA LEU A 65 -1.09 -0.26 -12.56
C LEU A 65 -1.72 -1.13 -13.66
N SER A 66 -2.61 -0.61 -14.50
CA SER A 66 -3.24 -1.38 -15.59
C SER A 66 -2.31 -1.67 -16.77
N GLN A 67 -1.20 -0.95 -16.91
CA GLN A 67 -0.11 -1.37 -17.80
C GLN A 67 0.75 -2.48 -17.18
N VAL A 68 0.72 -2.63 -15.85
CA VAL A 68 1.52 -3.58 -15.09
C VAL A 68 0.74 -4.87 -14.76
N PHE A 69 -0.56 -4.73 -14.56
CA PHE A 69 -1.55 -5.71 -14.15
C PHE A 69 -2.71 -5.66 -15.15
N GLY A 70 -3.47 -6.74 -15.30
CA GLY A 70 -4.77 -6.61 -15.96
C GLY A 70 -5.63 -5.56 -15.21
N ILE A 71 -6.58 -4.92 -15.89
CA ILE A 71 -7.45 -3.90 -15.29
C ILE A 71 -8.10 -4.40 -13.99
N GLU A 72 -8.59 -5.65 -13.97
CA GLU A 72 -9.21 -6.25 -12.77
C GLU A 72 -8.22 -6.44 -11.61
N GLU A 73 -6.97 -6.81 -11.89
CA GLU A 73 -5.93 -6.96 -10.87
C GLU A 73 -5.48 -5.60 -10.33
N ALA A 74 -5.43 -4.59 -11.21
CA ALA A 74 -5.16 -3.21 -10.81
C ALA A 74 -6.26 -2.69 -9.88
N GLU A 75 -7.53 -2.90 -10.21
CA GLU A 75 -8.67 -2.51 -9.36
C GLU A 75 -8.64 -3.22 -7.99
N LYS A 76 -8.33 -4.52 -7.96
CA LYS A 76 -8.17 -5.28 -6.71
C LYS A 76 -7.00 -4.75 -5.87
N ALA A 77 -5.87 -4.46 -6.50
CA ALA A 77 -4.71 -3.89 -5.82
C ALA A 77 -5.04 -2.50 -5.24
N VAL A 78 -5.70 -1.65 -6.01
CA VAL A 78 -6.16 -0.33 -5.57
C VAL A 78 -7.07 -0.47 -4.36
N LYS A 79 -8.13 -1.28 -4.46
CA LYS A 79 -9.06 -1.46 -3.33
C LYS A 79 -8.38 -2.03 -2.09
N LEU A 80 -7.41 -2.92 -2.26
CA LEU A 80 -6.65 -3.49 -1.16
C LEU A 80 -5.75 -2.44 -0.48
N LEU A 81 -5.16 -1.52 -1.24
CA LEU A 81 -4.31 -0.44 -0.73
C LEU A 81 -5.09 0.68 -0.01
N GLU A 82 -6.43 0.63 0.01
CA GLU A 82 -7.25 1.44 0.91
C GLU A 82 -7.15 0.99 2.37
N ASN A 83 -6.70 -0.25 2.61
CA ASN A 83 -6.43 -0.77 3.94
C ASN A 83 -5.02 -0.37 4.40
N PRO A 84 -4.85 0.43 5.48
CA PRO A 84 -3.53 0.83 5.99
C PRO A 84 -2.64 -0.37 6.33
N LYS A 85 -3.21 -1.47 6.83
CA LYS A 85 -2.45 -2.70 7.15
C LYS A 85 -1.89 -3.36 5.87
N ALA A 86 -2.62 -3.27 4.76
CA ALA A 86 -2.14 -3.73 3.46
C ALA A 86 -1.03 -2.84 2.92
N VAL A 87 -1.14 -1.52 3.08
CA VAL A 87 -0.09 -0.56 2.71
C VAL A 87 1.19 -0.83 3.49
N ASP A 88 1.11 -1.03 4.81
CA ASP A 88 2.27 -1.30 5.65
C ASP A 88 2.94 -2.64 5.27
N PHE A 89 2.14 -3.68 5.02
CA PHE A 89 2.65 -4.95 4.51
C PHE A 89 3.35 -4.77 3.15
N PHE A 90 2.71 -4.06 2.22
CA PHE A 90 3.26 -3.81 0.90
C PHE A 90 4.59 -3.05 0.95
N LEU A 91 4.67 -1.96 1.70
CA LEU A 91 5.88 -1.16 1.84
C LEU A 91 7.01 -1.93 2.49
N LYS A 92 6.70 -2.78 3.48
CA LYS A 92 7.68 -3.67 4.10
C LYS A 92 8.28 -4.63 3.07
N GLU A 93 7.44 -5.33 2.32
CA GLU A 93 7.89 -6.32 1.33
C GLU A 93 8.57 -5.67 0.11
N LEU A 94 8.15 -4.45 -0.25
CA LEU A 94 8.76 -3.67 -1.32
C LEU A 94 10.21 -3.29 -0.98
N ASN A 95 10.46 -2.92 0.28
CA ASN A 95 11.76 -2.45 0.74
C ASN A 95 12.68 -3.56 1.26
N ALA A 96 12.14 -4.72 1.65
CA ALA A 96 12.91 -5.85 2.18
C ALA A 96 14.01 -6.39 1.24
N ALA A 97 13.91 -6.15 -0.07
CA ALA A 97 14.89 -6.61 -1.06
C ALA A 97 15.74 -5.48 -1.68
N SER A 98 15.62 -4.24 -1.20
CA SER A 98 16.48 -3.14 -1.64
C SER A 98 17.84 -3.26 -0.94
N PRO A 99 18.98 -3.31 -1.66
CA PRO A 99 20.31 -3.47 -1.05
C PRO A 99 20.79 -2.23 -0.28
N ASN A 100 20.00 -1.15 -0.17
CA ASN A 100 20.36 0.08 0.56
C ASN A 100 19.76 0.15 1.97
N GLY A 101 19.93 -0.92 2.75
CA GLY A 101 19.84 -0.92 4.20
C GLY A 101 21.20 -1.14 4.88
N ALA A 102 22.30 -1.04 4.15
CA ALA A 102 23.64 -1.14 4.70
C ALA A 102 24.06 0.19 5.34
N ASN A 103 24.00 0.20 6.68
CA ASN A 103 25.01 0.80 7.55
C ASN A 103 25.09 2.35 7.64
N HIS A 104 24.44 2.91 8.66
CA HIS A 104 24.83 4.11 9.42
C HIS A 104 23.81 4.19 10.59
N VAL A 105 24.13 4.24 11.88
CA VAL A 105 25.32 4.67 12.64
C VAL A 105 25.41 3.82 13.93
N LYS A 106 26.65 3.70 14.43
CA LYS A 106 27.12 3.06 15.66
C LYS A 106 26.21 3.18 16.89
#